data_AF-A0A564NTL6-F1
#
_entry.id   AF-A0A564NTL6-F1
#
_cell.length_a   1.000
_cell.length_b   1.000
_cell.length_c   1.000
_cell.angle_alpha   90.00
_cell.angle_beta   90.00
_cell.angle_gamma   90.00
#
_symmetry.space_group_name_H-M   'P 1'
#
loop_
_entity.id
_entity.type
_entity.pdbx_description
1 polymer ?
#
loop_
_entity_poly.entity_id
_entity_poly.type
_entity_poly.pdbx_seq_one_letter_code
_entity_poly.pdbx_strand_id
1 'polypeptide(L)' 'METLDEWLEKNGKELFLEWGVEKGEAKARLKIANRMLENGMEQSLVIQLTELTENEIKQLQNSGG' A
#
# COMPACT_ATOMS: atom_id res chain seq x y z
N MET A 1 -16.48 5.08 -31.32
CA MET A 1 -15.58 4.36 -30.40
C MET A 1 -14.55 5.36 -29.99
N GLU A 2 -14.45 5.68 -28.70
CA GLU A 2 -13.42 6.58 -28.19
C GLU A 2 -12.05 5.92 -28.32
N THR A 3 -11.05 6.68 -28.75
CA THR A 3 -9.66 6.21 -28.83
C THR A 3 -8.99 6.24 -27.45
N LEU A 4 -7.90 5.50 -27.28
CA LEU A 4 -7.15 5.50 -26.02
C LEU A 4 -6.64 6.90 -25.66
N ASP A 5 -6.21 7.68 -26.65
CA ASP A 5 -5.70 9.05 -26.44
C ASP A 5 -6.82 9.99 -25.95
N GLU A 6 -8.00 9.94 -26.58
CA GLU A 6 -9.18 10.73 -26.16
C GLU A 6 -9.65 10.34 -24.75
N TRP A 7 -9.58 9.06 -24.39
CA TRP A 7 -9.91 8.59 -23.05
C TRP A 7 -8.88 9.07 -22.01
N LEU A 8 -7.60 9.04 -22.33
CA LEU A 8 -6.52 9.50 -21.45
C LEU A 8 -6.55 11.01 -21.23
N GLU A 9 -6.88 11.81 -22.24
CA GLU A 9 -7.06 13.26 -22.08
C GLU A 9 -8.21 13.57 -21.10
N LYS A 10 -9.28 12.77 -21.13
CA LYS A 10 -10.44 12.96 -20.26
C LYS A 10 -10.23 12.43 -18.84
N ASN A 11 -9.62 11.25 -18.69
CA ASN A 11 -9.59 10.50 -17.43
C ASN A 11 -8.19 10.42 -16.79
N GLY A 12 -7.13 10.75 -17.55
CA GLY A 12 -5.76 10.53 -17.12
C GLY A 12 -5.41 11.21 -15.80
N LYS A 13 -5.88 12.45 -15.59
CA LYS A 13 -5.65 13.16 -14.32
C LYS A 13 -6.26 12.44 -13.11
N GLU A 14 -7.49 11.94 -13.25
CA GLU A 14 -8.17 11.21 -12.17
C GLU A 14 -7.47 9.89 -11.90
N LEU A 15 -7.12 9.15 -12.95
CA LEU A 15 -6.35 7.90 -12.85
C LEU A 15 -4.99 8.12 -12.13
N PHE A 16 -4.27 9.19 -12.47
CA PHE A 16 -2.99 9.50 -11.82
C PHE A 16 -3.15 9.88 -10.35
N LEU A 17 -4.23 10.58 -9.99
CA LEU A 17 -4.52 10.94 -8.60
C LEU A 17 -4.90 9.70 -7.79
N GLU A 18 -5.80 8.86 -8.29
CA GLU A 18 -6.21 7.61 -7.66
C GLU A 18 -5.02 6.69 -7.41
N TRP A 19 -4.18 6.49 -8.43
CA TRP A 19 -2.95 5.72 -8.30
C TRP A 19 -1.96 6.29 -7.27
N GLY A 20 -1.87 7.63 -7.20
CA GLY A 20 -1.05 8.31 -6.21
C GLY A 20 -1.56 8.09 -4.79
N VAL A 21 -2.87 8.17 -4.57
CA VAL A 21 -3.53 7.91 -3.28
C VAL A 21 -3.32 6.46 -2.87
N GLU A 22 -3.61 5.50 -3.75
CA GLU A 22 -3.45 4.07 -3.46
C GLU A 22 -2.00 3.74 -3.05
N LYS A 23 -1.02 4.27 -3.78
CA LYS A 23 0.41 4.11 -3.41
C LYS A 23 0.76 4.77 -2.09
N GLY A 24 0.18 5.92 -1.78
CA GLY A 24 0.37 6.60 -0.51
C GLY A 24 -0.16 5.80 0.66
N GLU A 25 -1.39 5.29 0.53
CA GLU A 25 -2.04 4.45 1.53
C GLU A 25 -1.29 3.13 1.77
N ALA A 26 -0.86 2.46 0.70
CA ALA A 26 -0.05 1.24 0.80
C ALA A 26 1.25 1.48 1.60
N LYS A 27 1.97 2.58 1.31
CA LYS A 27 3.17 2.97 2.07
C LYS A 27 2.85 3.30 3.53
N ALA A 28 1.71 3.94 3.79
CA ALA A 28 1.29 4.27 5.16
C ALA A 28 1.00 3.01 5.97
N ARG A 29 0.28 2.03 5.39
CA ARG A 29 0.01 0.73 6.03
C ARG A 29 1.30 -0.01 6.40
N LEU A 30 2.27 -0.07 5.48
CA LEU A 30 3.59 -0.66 5.74
C LEU A 30 4.34 0.04 6.88
N LYS A 31 4.35 1.38 6.90
CA LYS A 31 5.01 2.15 7.97
C LYS A 31 4.37 1.92 9.33
N ILE A 32 3.04 1.84 9.37
CA ILE A 32 2.28 1.57 10.59
C ILE A 32 2.58 0.14 11.08
N ALA A 33 2.53 -0.85 10.18
CA ALA A 33 2.84 -2.24 10.50
C ALA A 33 4.25 -2.41 11.07
N ASN A 34 5.25 -1.77 10.45
CA ASN A 34 6.62 -1.82 10.95
C ASN A 34 6.73 -1.27 12.38
N ARG A 35 6.10 -0.10 12.64
CA ARG A 35 6.08 0.49 13.99
C ARG A 35 5.35 -0.38 15.01
N MET A 36 4.29 -1.08 14.60
CA MET A 36 3.57 -2.02 15.48
C MET A 36 4.47 -3.20 15.87
N LEU A 37 5.18 -3.79 14.90
CA LEU A 37 6.13 -4.88 15.13
C LEU A 37 7.31 -4.45 16.00
N GLU A 38 7.88 -3.26 15.75
CA GLU A 38 8.94 -2.67 16.59
C GLU A 38 8.50 -2.49 18.05
N ASN A 39 7.22 -2.23 18.28
CA ASN A 39 6.64 -2.12 19.62
C ASN A 39 6.25 -3.48 20.23
N GLY A 40 6.61 -4.60 19.59
CA GLY A 40 6.36 -5.96 20.08
C GLY A 40 4.94 -6.47 19.89
N MET A 41 4.16 -5.84 19.00
CA MET A 41 2.82 -6.30 18.68
C MET A 41 2.88 -7.61 17.87
N GLU A 42 1.98 -8.54 18.20
CA GLU A 42 1.98 -9.86 17.58
C GLU A 42 1.63 -9.81 16.10
N GLN A 43 2.30 -10.63 15.29
CA GLN A 43 2.21 -10.58 13.84
C GLN A 43 0.78 -10.80 13.32
N SER A 44 0.01 -11.71 13.92
CA SER A 44 -1.37 -11.96 13.48
C SER A 44 -2.27 -10.74 13.71
N LEU A 45 -2.07 -10.01 14.82
CA LEU A 45 -2.78 -8.77 15.11
C LEU A 45 -2.38 -7.65 14.16
N VAL A 46 -1.09 -7.53 13.82
CA VAL A 46 -0.61 -6.54 12.84
C VAL A 46 -1.23 -6.79 11.47
N ILE A 47 -1.27 -8.05 11.01
CA ILE A 47 -1.94 -8.46 9.75
C ILE A 47 -3.41 -8.05 9.77
N GLN A 48 -4.12 -8.35 10.86
CA GLN A 48 -5.54 -8.02 11.00
C GLN A 48 -5.80 -6.50 10.97
N LEU A 49 -4.97 -5.69 11.62
CA LEU A 49 -5.19 -4.24 11.75
C LEU A 49 -4.72 -3.43 10.54
N THR A 50 -3.76 -3.95 9.79
CA THR A 50 -3.16 -3.23 8.65
C THR A 50 -3.62 -3.78 7.31
N GLU A 51 -4.41 -4.86 7.30
CA GLU A 51 -4.87 -5.57 6.10
C GLU A 51 -3.73 -6.00 5.16
N LEU A 52 -2.50 -6.02 5.66
CA LEU A 52 -1.34 -6.49 4.93
C LEU A 52 -1.32 -8.01 4.93
N THR A 53 -0.88 -8.58 3.82
CA THR A 53 -0.65 -10.02 3.70
C THR A 53 0.55 -10.45 4.54
N GLU A 54 0.58 -11.74 4.89
CA GLU A 54 1.71 -12.32 5.61
C GLU A 54 3.05 -12.14 4.84
N ASN A 55 3.00 -12.18 3.50
CA ASN A 55 4.16 -11.95 2.65
C ASN A 55 4.67 -10.51 2.73
N GLU A 56 3.78 -9.52 2.74
CA GLU A 56 4.15 -8.10 2.90
C GLU A 56 4.79 -7.86 4.28
N ILE A 57 4.26 -8.48 5.33
CA ILE A 57 4.86 -8.41 6.67
C ILE A 57 6.23 -9.09 6.72
N LYS A 58 6.40 -10.27 6.10
CA LYS A 58 7.70 -10.94 6.02
C LYS A 58 8.74 -10.10 5.26
N GLN A 59 8.33 -9.38 4.22
CA GLN A 59 9.22 -8.47 3.49
C GLN A 59 9.67 -7.29 4.36
N LEU A 60 8.81 -6.76 5.23
CA LEU A 60 9.20 -5.72 6.20
C LEU A 60 10.27 -6.24 7.17
N GLN A 61 10.11 -7.45 7.70
CA GLN A 61 11.08 -8.06 8.62
C GLN A 61 12.42 -8.37 7.93
N ASN A 62 12.40 -8.80 6.67
CA ASN A 62 13.60 -9.12 5.91
C ASN A 62 14.37 -7.90 5.39
N SER A 63 13.74 -6.71 5.38
CA SER A 63 14.39 -5.46 4.96
C SER A 63 15.01 -4.68 6.14
N GLY A 64 14.88 -5.19 7.37
CA GLY A 64 15.46 -4.65 8.60
C GLY A 64 16.63 -5.46 9.18
N GLY A 65 17.32 -6.28 8.37
CA GLY A 65 18.51 -7.05 8.75
C GLY A 65 19.79 -6.50 8.13
#